data_AF-A0A6H1TSR5-F1
#
_entry.id   AF-A0A6H1TSR5-F1
#
_cell.length_a   1.000
_cell.length_b   1.000
_cell.length_c   1.000
_cell.angle_alpha   90.00
_cell.angle_beta   90.00
_cell.angle_gamma   90.00
#
_symmetry.space_group_name_H-M   'P 1'
#
loop_
_entity.id
_entity.type
_entity.pdbx_description
1 polymer ?
#
loop_
_entity_poly.entity_id
_entity_poly.type
_entity_poly.pdbx_seq_one_letter_code
_entity_poly.pdbx_strand_id
1 'polypeptide(L)' 'MDGAYAASYLPWILIPVVCWLMPPVIMGLLFIHIESEQ' A
#
# COMPACT_ATOMS: atom_id res chain seq x y z
N MET A 1 0.81 6.12 -19.66
CA MET A 1 -0.57 5.72 -20.03
C MET A 1 -1.49 6.50 -19.12
N ASP A 2 -1.70 7.79 -19.43
CA ASP A 2 -2.58 8.63 -18.61
C ASP A 2 -3.96 8.64 -19.23
N GLY A 3 -4.98 8.34 -18.43
CA GLY A 3 -6.37 8.32 -18.89
C GLY A 3 -6.98 9.71 -18.94
N ALA A 4 -8.06 9.85 -19.71
CA ALA A 4 -8.85 11.09 -19.82
C ALA A 4 -9.86 11.30 -18.68
N TYR A 5 -9.84 10.43 -17.65
CA TYR A 5 -10.71 10.57 -16.48
C TYR A 5 -10.11 11.57 -15.47
N ALA A 6 -10.96 12.15 -14.62
CA ALA A 6 -10.55 13.11 -13.62
C ALA A 6 -9.53 12.48 -12.64
N ALA A 7 -8.48 13.25 -12.32
CA ALA A 7 -7.38 12.81 -11.45
C ALA A 7 -6.71 11.49 -11.91
N SER A 8 -6.44 11.37 -13.22
CA SER A 8 -5.78 10.19 -13.80
C SER A 8 -4.34 9.94 -13.36
N TYR A 9 -3.75 10.87 -12.60
CA TYR A 9 -2.50 10.64 -11.86
C TYR A 9 -2.67 9.74 -10.64
N LEU A 10 -3.90 9.48 -10.18
CA LEU A 10 -4.13 8.70 -8.96
C LEU A 10 -3.65 7.25 -9.06
N PRO A 11 -3.88 6.48 -10.14
CA PRO A 11 -3.32 5.13 -10.23
C PRO A 11 -1.80 5.11 -10.25
N TRP A 12 -1.15 6.15 -10.76
CA TRP A 12 0.31 6.26 -10.73
C TRP A 12 0.86 6.28 -9.30
N ILE A 13 0.15 6.88 -8.33
CA ILE A 13 0.57 6.89 -6.92
C ILE A 13 -0.08 5.78 -6.09
N LEU A 14 -1.37 5.50 -6.31
CA LEU A 14 -2.12 4.53 -5.53
C LEU A 14 -1.67 3.09 -5.81
N ILE A 15 -1.25 2.76 -7.04
CA ILE A 15 -0.74 1.40 -7.33
C ILE A 15 0.56 1.14 -6.56
N PRO A 16 1.61 1.99 -6.63
CA PRO A 16 2.79 1.81 -5.77
C PRO A 16 2.47 1.81 -4.28
N VAL A 17 1.58 2.71 -3.82
CA VAL A 17 1.21 2.75 -2.40
C VAL A 17 0.52 1.47 -1.97
N VAL A 18 -0.47 0.95 -2.72
CA VAL A 18 -1.25 -0.23 -2.33
C VAL A 18 -0.49 -1.53 -2.58
N CYS A 19 0.28 -1.63 -3.66
CA CYS A 19 0.95 -2.87 -4.02
C CYS A 19 2.36 -2.99 -3.41
N TRP A 20 3.04 -1.87 -3.11
CA TRP A 20 4.43 -1.91 -2.62
C TRP A 20 4.64 -1.30 -1.24
N LEU A 21 3.93 -0.23 -0.85
CA LEU A 21 4.09 0.38 0.47
C LEU A 21 3.19 -0.26 1.53
N MET A 22 1.91 -0.44 1.20
CA MET A 22 0.91 -1.00 2.11
C MET A 22 1.29 -2.43 2.54
N PRO A 23 1.70 -3.36 1.66
CA PRO A 23 1.95 -4.74 2.09
C PRO A 23 3.08 -4.88 3.10
N PRO A 24 4.30 -4.30 2.93
CA PRO A 24 5.34 -4.40 3.96
C PRO A 24 4.98 -3.67 5.25
N VAL A 25 4.25 -2.55 5.19
CA VAL A 25 3.79 -1.86 6.40
C VAL A 25 2.80 -2.73 7.17
N ILE A 26 1.77 -3.27 6.49
CA ILE A 26 0.79 -4.16 7.12
C ILE A 26 1.46 -5.44 7.61
N MET A 27 2.33 -6.06 6.82
CA MET A 27 3.08 -7.25 7.25
C MET A 27 3.95 -6.93 8.48
N GLY A 28 4.59 -5.76 8.55
CA GLY A 28 5.37 -5.35 9.72
C GLY A 28 4.51 -5.15 10.96
N LEU A 29 3.34 -4.52 10.81
CA LEU A 29 2.37 -4.36 11.91
C LEU A 29 1.80 -5.71 12.37
N LEU A 30 1.44 -6.58 11.43
CA LEU A 30 0.97 -7.93 11.73
C LEU A 30 2.07 -8.78 12.36
N PHE A 31 3.32 -8.65 11.90
CA PHE A 31 4.48 -9.31 12.48
C PHE A 31 4.66 -8.89 13.94
N ILE A 32 4.66 -7.57 14.22
CA ILE A 32 4.69 -7.06 15.60
C ILE A 32 3.52 -7.61 16.41
N HIS A 33 2.32 -7.71 15.83
CA HIS A 33 1.15 -8.23 16.53
C HIS A 33 1.25 -9.72 16.86
N ILE A 34 1.71 -10.57 15.94
CA ILE A 34 1.81 -12.02 16.16
C ILE A 34 3.02 -12.40 17.03
N GLU A 35 4.09 -11.60 16.99
CA GLU A 35 5.27 -11.72 17.87
C GLU A 35 5.13 -10.91 19.16
N SER A 36 4.02 -10.20 19.34
CA SER A 36 3.74 -9.48 20.58
C SER A 36 3.56 -10.54 21.67
N GLU A 37 4.56 -10.65 22.54
CA GLU A 37 4.60 -11.65 23.61
C GLU A 37 3.32 -11.66 24.45
N GLN A 38 2.87 -12.90 24.65
CA GLN A 38 2.19 -13.40 25.83
C GLN A 38 3.13 -14.42 26.49
#